data_AF-A0A1A0IY90-F1
#
_entry.id   AF-A0A1A0IY90-F1
#
_cell.length_a   1.000
_cell.length_b   1.000
_cell.length_c   1.000
_cell.angle_alpha   90.00
_cell.angle_beta   90.00
_cell.angle_gamma   90.00
#
_symmetry.space_group_name_H-M   'P 1'
#
loop_
_entity.id
_entity.type
_entity.pdbx_description
1 polymer ?
#
loop_
_entity_poly.entity_id
_entity_poly.type
_entity_poly.pdbx_seq_one_letter_code
_entity_poly.pdbx_strand_id
1 'polypeptide(L)'
;MVREDVSGLRLPEHVDKIRRHAEKMSYAYIYTVRAPANLADPVAYALGIASVSSAAALVVYDLETVDHTPSRVCEILDLETVSPPATWAVSMPHIAGPTHSHPEHPLTVESAHMIMQQHLACRAFECPRKATAYSCLVRAGKIVPPVDSPRERAAARGLPFRPHRQGRGSLPEGVSLMTLLDVLGGLTDLERGAGASTVTDPVTGCTATGKF
;
A
#
# COMPACT_ATOMS: atom_id res chain seq x y z
N MET A 1 13.93 8.43 -9.47
CA MET A 1 14.20 9.81 -9.01
C MET A 1 14.85 9.76 -7.64
N VAL A 2 15.76 10.70 -7.36
CA VAL A 2 16.31 10.94 -6.02
C VAL A 2 16.29 12.43 -5.70
N ARG A 3 16.22 12.72 -4.41
CA ARG A 3 16.12 14.06 -3.83
C ARG A 3 17.20 14.23 -2.77
N GLU A 4 17.93 15.33 -2.83
CA GLU A 4 19.02 15.62 -1.90
C GLU A 4 18.50 15.96 -0.50
N ASP A 5 17.39 16.71 -0.43
CA ASP A 5 16.71 17.07 0.81
C ASP A 5 16.13 15.85 1.56
N VAL A 6 15.73 14.80 0.84
CA VAL A 6 15.19 13.55 1.43
C VAL A 6 16.28 12.52 1.69
N SER A 7 17.14 12.27 0.71
CA SER A 7 18.15 11.21 0.79
C SER A 7 19.41 11.64 1.56
N GLY A 8 19.72 12.94 1.58
CA GLY A 8 20.91 13.49 2.22
C GLY A 8 22.18 12.72 1.85
N LEU A 9 22.96 12.34 2.86
CA LEU A 9 24.20 11.57 2.71
C LEU A 9 23.97 10.15 2.16
N ARG A 10 22.75 9.60 2.24
CA ARG A 10 22.40 8.26 1.73
C ARG A 10 22.08 8.26 0.24
N LEU A 11 22.19 9.39 -0.44
CA LEU A 11 21.85 9.50 -1.87
C LEU A 11 22.55 8.46 -2.75
N PRO A 12 23.88 8.19 -2.65
CA PRO A 12 24.52 7.18 -3.47
C PRO A 12 23.91 5.78 -3.26
N GLU A 13 23.65 5.43 -2.00
CA GLU A 13 23.02 4.16 -1.63
C GLU A 13 21.59 4.06 -2.18
N HIS A 14 20.80 5.13 -2.08
CA HIS A 14 19.44 5.17 -2.61
C HIS A 14 19.43 5.01 -4.13
N VAL A 15 20.35 5.65 -4.86
CA VAL A 15 20.47 5.49 -6.32
C VAL A 15 20.75 4.04 -6.70
N ASP A 16 21.69 3.38 -6.02
CA ASP A 16 22.04 1.99 -6.31
C ASP A 16 20.90 1.03 -5.98
N LYS A 17 20.21 1.24 -4.85
CA LYS A 17 19.03 0.43 -4.47
C LYS A 17 17.88 0.62 -5.45
N ILE A 18 17.62 1.85 -5.90
CA ILE A 18 16.62 2.15 -6.93
C ILE A 18 16.93 1.41 -8.23
N ARG A 19 18.19 1.44 -8.69
CA ARG A 19 18.61 0.77 -9.92
C ARG A 19 18.38 -0.75 -9.84
N ARG A 20 18.88 -1.38 -8.77
CA ARG A 20 18.70 -2.82 -8.55
C ARG A 20 17.22 -3.22 -8.43
N HIS A 21 16.40 -2.36 -7.83
CA HIS A 21 14.96 -2.60 -7.73
C HIS A 21 14.29 -2.55 -9.11
N ALA A 22 14.61 -1.56 -9.94
CA ALA A 22 14.09 -1.46 -11.30
C ALA A 22 14.44 -2.70 -12.13
N GLU A 23 15.70 -3.15 -12.08
CA GLU A 23 16.17 -4.36 -12.76
C GLU A 23 15.42 -5.61 -12.28
N LYS A 24 15.20 -5.73 -10.95
CA LYS A 24 14.43 -6.82 -10.36
C LYS A 24 12.98 -6.85 -10.85
N MET A 25 12.37 -5.68 -11.06
CA MET A 25 11.02 -5.52 -11.59
C MET A 25 10.96 -5.61 -13.12
N SER A 26 12.07 -5.99 -13.78
CA SER A 26 12.20 -6.10 -15.24
C SER A 26 12.03 -4.78 -16.00
N TYR A 27 12.21 -3.64 -15.33
CA TYR A 27 12.26 -2.34 -15.99
C TYR A 27 13.67 -2.06 -16.53
N ALA A 28 13.74 -1.52 -17.76
CA ALA A 28 14.98 -0.97 -18.29
C ALA A 28 15.31 0.36 -17.59
N TYR A 29 16.47 0.44 -16.94
CA TYR A 29 16.90 1.65 -16.24
C TYR A 29 17.40 2.72 -17.22
N ILE A 30 16.63 3.79 -17.42
CA ILE A 30 16.96 4.84 -18.40
C ILE A 30 17.85 5.92 -17.77
N TYR A 31 17.39 6.57 -16.70
CA TYR A 31 18.07 7.74 -16.15
C TYR A 31 17.72 8.01 -14.67
N THR A 32 18.67 8.58 -13.93
CA THR A 32 18.44 9.08 -12.56
C THR A 32 18.04 10.55 -12.58
N VAL A 33 16.74 10.85 -12.43
CA VAL A 33 16.31 12.24 -12.17
C VAL A 33 16.81 12.70 -10.79
N ARG A 34 17.57 13.80 -10.78
CA ARG A 34 17.99 14.53 -9.58
C ARG A 34 17.35 15.91 -9.60
N ALA A 35 16.31 16.11 -8.78
CA ALA A 35 15.69 17.42 -8.68
C ALA A 35 16.65 18.40 -7.98
N PRO A 36 16.80 19.64 -8.48
CA PRO A 36 17.58 20.67 -7.79
C PRO A 36 17.05 20.92 -6.37
N ALA A 37 17.94 21.12 -5.40
CA ALA A 37 17.57 21.22 -3.98
C ALA A 37 16.62 22.38 -3.63
N ASN A 38 16.59 23.45 -4.43
CA ASN A 38 15.76 24.64 -4.21
C ASN A 38 14.52 24.71 -5.13
N LEU A 39 14.11 23.59 -5.72
CA LEU A 39 12.94 23.59 -6.57
C LEU A 39 11.67 23.50 -5.71
N ALA A 40 10.72 24.41 -5.95
CA ALA A 40 9.45 24.43 -5.22
C ALA A 40 8.62 23.14 -5.41
N ASP A 41 8.77 22.47 -6.56
CA ASP A 41 8.04 21.24 -6.88
C ASP A 41 8.95 20.21 -7.58
N PRO A 42 9.72 19.41 -6.81
CA PRO A 42 10.62 18.40 -7.36
C PRO A 42 9.87 17.26 -8.05
N VAL A 43 8.62 17.00 -7.68
CA VAL A 43 7.79 15.95 -8.28
C VAL A 43 7.34 16.36 -9.67
N ALA A 44 6.83 17.60 -9.83
CA ALA A 44 6.48 18.14 -11.16
C ALA A 44 7.65 18.10 -12.13
N TYR A 45 8.86 18.43 -11.65
CA TYR A 45 10.08 18.39 -12.46
C TYR A 45 10.39 16.98 -12.97
N ALA A 46 10.30 15.97 -12.09
CA ALA A 46 10.53 14.59 -12.49
C ALA A 46 9.46 14.08 -13.46
N LEU A 47 8.20 14.46 -13.27
CA LEU A 47 7.12 14.14 -14.20
C LEU A 47 7.31 14.83 -15.56
N GLY A 48 7.79 16.07 -15.58
CA GLY A 48 8.14 16.77 -16.81
C GLY A 48 9.20 16.03 -17.63
N ILE A 49 10.24 15.48 -16.98
CA ILE A 49 11.23 14.63 -17.65
C ILE A 49 10.60 13.32 -18.13
N ALA A 50 9.81 12.66 -17.28
CA ALA A 50 9.19 11.37 -17.59
C ALA A 50 8.25 11.45 -18.82
N SER A 51 7.50 12.55 -18.95
CA SER A 51 6.62 12.84 -20.09
C SER A 51 7.37 12.91 -21.42
N VAL A 52 8.65 13.30 -21.42
CA VAL A 52 9.47 13.38 -22.64
C VAL A 52 10.17 12.04 -22.92
N SER A 53 10.45 11.24 -21.89
CA SER A 53 11.19 9.97 -22.03
C SER A 53 10.31 8.74 -22.24
N SER A 54 8.98 8.88 -22.35
CA SER A 54 8.03 7.75 -22.42
C SER A 54 8.27 6.69 -21.34
N ALA A 55 8.63 7.13 -20.13
CA ALA A 55 8.97 6.22 -19.05
C ALA A 55 7.71 5.47 -18.58
N ALA A 56 7.80 4.15 -18.48
CA ALA A 56 6.69 3.32 -17.99
C ALA A 56 6.51 3.42 -16.47
N ALA A 57 7.59 3.69 -15.73
CA ALA A 57 7.56 3.77 -14.28
C ALA A 57 8.57 4.78 -13.72
N LEU A 58 8.24 5.37 -12.58
CA LEU A 58 9.12 6.20 -11.77
C LEU A 58 9.48 5.40 -10.52
N VAL A 59 10.76 5.07 -10.39
CA VAL A 59 11.27 4.34 -9.22
C VAL A 59 11.87 5.32 -8.21
N VAL A 60 11.41 5.27 -6.97
CA VAL A 60 11.88 6.10 -5.85
C VAL A 60 12.23 5.25 -4.64
N TYR A 61 13.04 5.79 -3.73
CA TYR A 61 13.44 5.03 -2.55
C TYR A 61 12.26 4.81 -1.60
N ASP A 62 11.52 5.86 -1.29
CA ASP A 62 10.36 5.86 -0.41
C ASP A 62 9.32 6.87 -0.91
N LEU A 63 8.14 6.87 -0.27
CA LEU A 63 7.09 7.84 -0.59
C LEU A 63 7.44 9.28 -0.23
N GLU A 64 8.38 9.50 0.69
CA GLU A 64 8.83 10.86 1.06
C GLU A 64 9.46 11.56 -0.14
N THR A 65 10.16 10.81 -1.00
CA THR A 65 10.71 11.32 -2.26
C THR A 65 9.65 11.96 -3.16
N VAL A 66 8.39 11.51 -3.10
CA VAL A 66 7.25 12.05 -3.85
C VAL A 66 6.24 12.77 -2.95
N ASP A 67 6.70 13.31 -1.82
CA ASP A 67 5.88 14.06 -0.85
C ASP A 67 4.65 13.31 -0.34
N HIS A 68 4.72 11.98 -0.31
CA HIS A 68 3.60 11.08 -0.01
C HIS A 68 2.38 11.28 -0.92
N THR A 69 2.60 11.70 -2.17
CA THR A 69 1.56 11.90 -3.20
C THR A 69 1.69 10.88 -4.35
N PRO A 70 1.57 9.55 -4.08
CA PRO A 70 1.75 8.54 -5.11
C PRO A 70 0.74 8.71 -6.27
N SER A 71 -0.48 9.13 -5.96
CA SER A 71 -1.53 9.35 -6.94
C SER A 71 -1.17 10.38 -8.00
N ARG A 72 -0.33 11.37 -7.68
CA ARG A 72 0.16 12.36 -8.64
C ARG A 72 1.02 11.73 -9.72
N VAL A 73 1.87 10.79 -9.34
CA VAL A 73 2.72 10.05 -10.25
C VAL A 73 1.89 9.05 -11.06
N CYS A 74 1.00 8.35 -10.36
CA CYS A 74 0.11 7.34 -10.94
C CYS A 74 -0.93 7.91 -11.91
N GLU A 75 -0.97 9.22 -12.18
CA GLU A 75 -1.78 9.75 -13.28
C GLU A 75 -1.15 9.51 -14.66
N ILE A 76 0.19 9.44 -14.69
CA ILE A 76 0.96 9.42 -15.93
C ILE A 76 1.62 8.05 -16.12
N LEU A 77 2.11 7.44 -15.04
CA LEU A 77 2.98 6.26 -15.08
C LEU A 77 2.97 5.51 -13.75
N ASP A 78 3.46 4.27 -13.74
CA ASP A 78 3.55 3.48 -12.50
C ASP A 78 4.56 4.09 -11.53
N LEU A 79 4.28 4.07 -10.23
CA LEU A 79 5.25 4.43 -9.20
C LEU A 79 5.75 3.17 -8.50
N GLU A 80 7.06 3.01 -8.42
CA GLU A 80 7.72 1.94 -7.66
C GLU A 80 8.45 2.53 -6.46
N THR A 81 8.22 1.93 -5.29
CA THR A 81 8.89 2.30 -4.03
C THR A 81 9.80 1.17 -3.58
N VAL A 82 11.03 1.50 -3.16
CA VAL A 82 12.01 0.51 -2.68
C VAL A 82 11.76 0.14 -1.21
N SER A 83 11.35 1.10 -0.39
CA SER A 83 11.16 0.98 1.06
C SER A 83 9.95 1.78 1.54
N PRO A 84 8.86 1.11 1.94
CA PRO A 84 8.60 -0.32 1.75
C PRO A 84 8.49 -0.68 0.25
N PRO A 85 8.84 -1.92 -0.17
CA PRO A 85 8.65 -2.36 -1.54
C PRO A 85 7.16 -2.35 -1.92
N ALA A 86 6.76 -1.49 -2.87
CA ALA A 86 5.39 -1.47 -3.38
C ALA A 86 5.29 -0.86 -4.78
N THR A 87 4.46 -1.51 -5.61
CA THR A 87 4.01 -1.06 -6.92
C THR A 87 2.70 -0.27 -6.76
N TRP A 88 2.69 0.94 -7.30
CA TRP A 88 1.52 1.81 -7.38
C TRP A 88 1.17 1.96 -8.85
N ALA A 89 0.24 1.14 -9.31
CA ALA A 89 -0.13 1.11 -10.72
C ALA A 89 -0.80 2.41 -11.16
N VAL A 90 -0.51 2.83 -12.39
CA VAL A 90 -1.14 3.96 -13.05
C VAL A 90 -2.67 3.82 -12.96
N SER A 91 -3.32 4.88 -12.50
CA SER A 91 -4.78 4.97 -12.51
C SER A 91 -5.22 5.17 -13.94
N MET A 92 -5.98 4.23 -14.50
CA MET A 92 -6.53 4.35 -15.85
C MET A 92 -7.38 5.63 -15.95
N PRO A 93 -6.92 6.69 -16.65
CA PRO A 93 -7.56 8.01 -16.60
C PRO A 93 -8.94 8.02 -17.27
N HIS A 94 -9.26 7.00 -18.06
CA HIS A 94 -10.47 6.96 -18.89
C HIS A 94 -11.77 6.70 -18.10
N ILE A 95 -11.69 6.31 -16.82
CA ILE A 95 -12.88 6.04 -15.98
C ILE A 95 -13.18 7.20 -15.02
N ALA A 96 -12.15 7.94 -14.61
CA ALA A 96 -12.25 9.03 -13.66
C ALA A 96 -12.27 10.36 -14.43
N GLY A 97 -13.44 10.98 -14.58
CA GLY A 97 -13.56 12.28 -15.26
C GLY A 97 -12.69 13.38 -14.61
N PRO A 98 -12.53 14.56 -15.26
CA PRO A 98 -11.62 15.64 -14.82
C PRO A 98 -11.80 16.10 -13.37
N THR A 99 -12.96 15.85 -12.77
CA THR A 99 -13.29 16.14 -11.37
C THR A 99 -12.59 15.22 -10.36
N HIS A 100 -11.97 14.12 -10.81
CA HIS A 100 -11.30 13.13 -9.97
C HIS A 100 -9.78 13.15 -10.09
N SER A 101 -9.24 13.93 -11.04
CA SER A 101 -7.80 14.13 -11.22
C SER A 101 -7.16 14.82 -10.02
N HIS A 102 -5.88 14.53 -9.83
CA HIS A 102 -4.99 15.17 -8.88
C HIS A 102 -5.05 16.70 -9.08
N PRO A 103 -5.10 17.47 -7.98
CA PRO A 103 -5.09 18.92 -8.08
C PRO A 103 -3.74 19.44 -8.61
N GLU A 104 -3.79 20.32 -9.62
CA GLU A 104 -2.59 20.95 -10.20
C GLU A 104 -1.75 21.75 -9.18
N HIS A 105 -2.38 22.21 -8.09
CA HIS A 105 -1.74 23.04 -7.08
C HIS A 105 -1.69 22.33 -5.71
N PRO A 106 -0.65 22.58 -4.90
CA PRO A 106 -0.58 22.07 -3.52
C PRO A 106 -1.83 22.42 -2.72
N LEU A 107 -2.39 21.42 -2.04
CA LEU A 107 -3.59 21.61 -1.23
C LEU A 107 -3.26 22.29 0.10
N THR A 108 -4.13 23.20 0.52
CA THR A 108 -4.19 23.68 1.91
C THR A 108 -4.95 22.66 2.76
N VAL A 109 -4.79 22.73 4.09
CA VAL A 109 -5.55 21.86 5.01
C VAL A 109 -7.06 22.06 4.81
N GLU A 110 -7.51 23.30 4.65
CA GLU A 110 -8.92 23.62 4.44
C GLU A 110 -9.46 23.03 3.13
N SER A 111 -8.74 23.21 2.00
CA SER A 111 -9.19 22.65 0.72
C SER A 111 -9.14 21.13 0.71
N ALA A 112 -8.20 20.52 1.44
CA ALA A 112 -8.16 19.08 1.63
C ALA A 112 -9.36 18.56 2.44
N HIS A 113 -9.80 19.26 3.51
CA HIS A 113 -11.05 18.92 4.21
C HIS A 113 -12.26 18.99 3.27
N MET A 114 -12.34 20.06 2.46
CA MET A 114 -13.43 20.23 1.50
C MET A 114 -13.47 19.12 0.45
N ILE A 115 -12.32 18.73 -0.11
CA ILE A 115 -12.22 17.61 -1.05
C ILE A 115 -12.65 16.30 -0.39
N MET A 116 -12.24 16.04 0.85
CA MET A 116 -12.65 14.84 1.59
C MET A 116 -14.18 14.76 1.78
N GLN A 117 -14.84 15.91 1.95
CA GLN A 117 -16.30 16.02 2.06
C GLN A 117 -16.99 15.86 0.70
N GLN A 118 -16.53 16.55 -0.33
CA GLN A 118 -17.10 16.50 -1.68
C GLN A 118 -16.98 15.10 -2.30
N HIS A 119 -15.87 14.41 -2.03
CA HIS A 119 -15.59 13.07 -2.53
C HIS A 119 -15.93 11.98 -1.49
N LEU A 120 -16.96 12.19 -0.66
CA LEU A 120 -17.36 11.21 0.36
C LEU A 120 -17.62 9.82 -0.24
N ALA A 121 -18.27 9.77 -1.41
CA ALA A 121 -18.60 8.55 -2.14
C ALA A 121 -17.38 7.89 -2.83
N CYS A 122 -16.30 8.64 -3.09
CA CYS A 122 -15.12 8.09 -3.72
C CYS A 122 -14.30 7.24 -2.74
N ARG A 123 -13.63 6.22 -3.25
CA ARG A 123 -12.59 5.51 -2.49
C ARG A 123 -11.26 6.25 -2.66
N ALA A 124 -10.47 6.32 -1.58
CA ALA A 124 -9.20 7.05 -1.61
C ALA A 124 -8.22 6.45 -2.64
N PHE A 125 -8.21 5.13 -2.83
CA PHE A 125 -7.30 4.48 -3.80
C PHE A 125 -7.78 4.56 -5.27
N GLU A 126 -9.05 4.93 -5.52
CA GLU A 126 -9.63 5.00 -6.88
C GLU A 126 -9.83 6.46 -7.34
N CYS A 127 -9.65 7.43 -6.45
CA CYS A 127 -9.86 8.85 -6.73
C CYS A 127 -8.59 9.62 -6.40
N PRO A 128 -7.75 9.93 -7.40
CA PRO A 128 -6.51 10.69 -7.21
C PRO A 128 -6.71 11.98 -6.40
N ARG A 129 -7.79 12.72 -6.64
CA ARG A 129 -8.13 13.93 -5.89
C ARG A 129 -8.32 13.68 -4.39
N LYS A 130 -9.08 12.64 -4.04
CA LYS A 130 -9.32 12.25 -2.63
C LYS A 130 -8.05 11.71 -1.99
N ALA A 131 -7.27 10.93 -2.72
CA ALA A 131 -5.98 10.43 -2.25
C ALA A 131 -5.05 11.57 -1.86
N THR A 132 -4.96 12.59 -2.72
CA THR A 132 -4.12 13.77 -2.50
C THR A 132 -4.56 14.56 -1.27
N ALA A 133 -5.87 14.76 -1.10
CA ALA A 133 -6.42 15.40 0.08
C ALA A 133 -6.10 14.59 1.35
N TYR A 134 -6.27 13.27 1.31
CA TYR A 134 -5.92 12.39 2.42
C TYR A 134 -4.44 12.52 2.80
N SER A 135 -3.52 12.42 1.84
CA SER A 135 -2.08 12.58 2.08
C SER A 135 -1.73 13.95 2.67
N CYS A 136 -2.37 15.02 2.17
CA CYS A 136 -2.18 16.37 2.72
C CYS A 136 -2.57 16.43 4.21
N LEU A 137 -3.69 15.82 4.60
CA LEU A 137 -4.16 15.79 5.98
C LEU A 137 -3.33 14.90 6.90
N VAL A 138 -2.81 13.79 6.38
CA VAL A 138 -1.86 12.95 7.12
C VAL A 138 -0.58 13.72 7.41
N ARG A 139 0.00 14.38 6.39
CA ARG A 139 1.21 15.20 6.55
C ARG A 139 1.01 16.36 7.51
N ALA A 140 -0.17 16.98 7.49
CA ALA A 140 -0.54 18.05 8.43
C ALA A 140 -0.89 17.54 9.85
N GLY A 141 -0.79 16.23 10.12
CA GLY A 141 -1.12 15.62 11.41
C GLY A 141 -2.62 15.65 11.77
N LYS A 142 -3.49 15.90 10.79
CA LYS A 142 -4.96 15.96 10.98
C LYS A 142 -5.63 14.60 10.87
N ILE A 143 -4.99 13.67 10.18
CA ILE A 143 -5.42 12.26 10.09
C ILE A 143 -4.24 11.40 10.51
N VAL A 144 -4.49 10.47 11.43
CA VAL A 144 -3.55 9.39 11.74
C VAL A 144 -4.01 8.16 10.96
N PRO A 145 -3.24 7.68 9.97
CA PRO A 145 -3.56 6.46 9.28
C PRO A 145 -3.68 5.31 10.28
N PRO A 146 -4.75 4.51 10.20
CA PRO A 146 -4.85 3.31 11.02
C PRO A 146 -3.72 2.35 10.68
N VAL A 147 -3.00 1.88 11.71
CA VAL A 147 -1.90 0.91 11.58
C VAL A 147 -2.39 -0.51 11.32
N ASP A 148 -3.60 -0.83 11.80
CA ASP A 148 -4.24 -2.12 11.58
C ASP A 148 -4.80 -2.20 10.15
N SER A 149 -4.69 -3.38 9.55
CA SER A 149 -5.28 -3.66 8.25
C SER A 149 -6.81 -3.49 8.28
N PRO A 150 -7.45 -3.19 7.14
CA PRO A 150 -8.91 -3.16 7.06
C PRO A 150 -9.60 -4.43 7.59
N ARG A 151 -8.94 -5.59 7.48
CA ARG A 151 -9.42 -6.88 7.98
C ARG A 151 -9.38 -6.97 9.50
N GLU A 152 -8.24 -6.63 10.10
CA GLU A 152 -8.07 -6.62 11.56
C GLU A 152 -9.02 -5.64 12.24
N ARG A 153 -9.19 -4.44 11.66
CA ARG A 153 -10.15 -3.45 12.18
C ARG A 153 -11.60 -3.94 12.12
N ALA A 154 -11.97 -4.65 11.05
CA ALA A 154 -13.30 -5.21 10.91
C ALA A 154 -13.51 -6.31 11.97
N ALA A 155 -12.54 -7.22 12.13
CA ALA A 155 -12.58 -8.28 13.14
C ALA A 155 -12.68 -7.71 14.57
N ALA A 156 -11.86 -6.72 14.92
CA ALA A 156 -11.88 -6.06 16.23
C ALA A 156 -13.23 -5.38 16.54
N ARG A 157 -13.98 -4.99 15.50
CA ARG A 157 -15.31 -4.37 15.61
C ARG A 157 -16.46 -5.38 15.48
N GLY A 158 -16.17 -6.67 15.31
CA GLY A 158 -17.18 -7.69 15.01
C GLY A 158 -17.90 -7.45 13.67
N LEU A 159 -17.29 -6.72 12.74
CA LEU A 159 -17.88 -6.40 11.45
C LEU A 159 -17.43 -7.43 10.40
N PRO A 160 -18.34 -7.86 9.49
CA PRO A 160 -17.97 -8.75 8.40
C PRO A 160 -17.00 -8.03 7.45
N PHE A 161 -15.80 -8.58 7.28
CA PHE A 161 -14.85 -8.10 6.28
C PHE A 161 -15.22 -8.65 4.90
N ARG A 162 -15.69 -7.79 4.00
CA ARG A 162 -15.91 -8.16 2.60
C ARG A 162 -14.68 -7.76 1.78
N PRO A 163 -13.87 -8.72 1.29
CA PRO A 163 -12.78 -8.41 0.38
C PRO A 163 -13.33 -7.69 -0.85
N HIS A 164 -12.59 -6.68 -1.31
CA HIS A 164 -12.97 -5.90 -2.47
C HIS A 164 -12.98 -6.79 -3.72
N ARG A 165 -14.07 -6.72 -4.49
CA ARG A 165 -14.31 -7.52 -5.69
C ARG A 165 -13.51 -6.97 -6.87
N GLN A 166 -12.17 -6.96 -6.79
CA GLN A 166 -11.33 -6.75 -7.97
C GLN A 166 -11.06 -8.09 -8.60
N GLY A 167 -11.78 -8.36 -9.68
CA GLY A 167 -11.68 -9.59 -10.46
C GLY A 167 -12.27 -10.80 -9.73
N ARG A 168 -13.16 -11.55 -10.41
CA ARG A 168 -13.05 -13.00 -10.25
C ARG A 168 -11.67 -13.34 -10.79
N GLY A 169 -10.66 -13.40 -9.93
CA GLY A 169 -9.43 -14.06 -10.31
C GLY A 169 -9.86 -15.45 -10.76
N SER A 170 -9.66 -15.77 -12.03
CA SER A 170 -9.66 -17.17 -12.43
C SER A 170 -8.64 -17.83 -11.52
N LEU A 171 -8.99 -18.98 -10.94
CA LEU A 171 -7.98 -19.78 -10.27
C LEU A 171 -6.84 -20.01 -11.27
N PRO A 172 -5.57 -19.99 -10.82
CA PRO A 172 -4.45 -20.29 -11.69
C PRO A 172 -4.72 -21.62 -12.40
N GLU A 173 -4.31 -21.71 -13.66
CA GLU A 173 -4.62 -22.85 -14.52
C GLU A 173 -4.25 -24.18 -13.83
N GLY A 174 -5.24 -25.06 -13.65
CA GLY A 174 -5.10 -26.33 -12.92
C GLY A 174 -5.54 -26.32 -11.46
N VAL A 175 -5.82 -25.16 -10.84
CA VAL A 175 -6.39 -25.10 -9.49
C VAL A 175 -7.91 -25.05 -9.56
N SER A 176 -8.57 -26.05 -9.00
CA SER A 176 -10.04 -26.08 -8.91
C SER A 176 -10.53 -25.52 -7.58
N LEU A 177 -11.79 -25.08 -7.55
CA LEU A 177 -12.44 -24.67 -6.30
C LEU A 177 -12.43 -25.80 -5.26
N MET A 178 -12.53 -27.06 -5.71
CA MET A 178 -12.52 -28.24 -4.82
C MET A 178 -11.16 -28.41 -4.15
N THR A 179 -10.08 -28.27 -4.92
CA THR A 179 -8.71 -28.30 -4.38
C THR A 179 -8.52 -27.25 -3.29
N LEU A 180 -9.07 -26.05 -3.48
CA LEU A 180 -9.00 -24.98 -2.49
C LEU A 180 -9.83 -25.29 -1.24
N LEU A 181 -11.03 -25.85 -1.40
CA LEU A 181 -11.89 -26.23 -0.27
C LEU A 181 -11.28 -27.38 0.54
N ASP A 182 -10.67 -28.37 -0.10
CA ASP A 182 -9.99 -29.49 0.56
C ASP A 182 -8.81 -29.01 1.42
N VAL A 183 -8.00 -28.09 0.89
CA VAL A 183 -6.90 -27.48 1.65
C VAL A 183 -7.43 -26.71 2.87
N LEU A 184 -8.49 -25.92 2.69
CA LEU A 184 -9.10 -25.18 3.81
C LEU A 184 -9.67 -26.13 4.88
N GLY A 185 -10.33 -27.23 4.46
CA GLY A 185 -10.83 -28.26 5.36
C GLY A 185 -9.72 -28.93 6.16
N GLY A 186 -8.62 -29.30 5.48
CA GLY A 186 -7.44 -29.87 6.12
C GLY A 186 -6.81 -28.93 7.16
N LEU A 187 -6.71 -27.63 6.85
CA LEU A 187 -6.19 -26.64 7.81
C LEU A 187 -7.09 -26.51 9.05
N THR A 188 -8.42 -26.50 8.87
CA THR A 188 -9.35 -26.46 10.01
C THR A 188 -9.31 -27.71 10.87
N ASP A 189 -9.06 -28.88 10.25
CA ASP A 189 -8.94 -30.13 10.98
C ASP A 189 -7.61 -30.23 11.74
N LEU A 190 -6.53 -29.64 11.22
CA LEU A 190 -5.26 -29.51 11.92
C LEU A 190 -5.36 -28.61 13.17
N GLU A 191 -6.05 -27.48 13.07
CA GLU A 191 -6.31 -26.61 14.23
C GLU A 191 -7.14 -27.34 15.30
N ARG A 192 -8.11 -28.16 14.90
CA ARG A 192 -8.92 -28.96 15.84
C ARG A 192 -8.17 -30.15 16.44
N GLY A 193 -7.28 -30.79 15.67
CA GLY A 193 -6.41 -31.87 16.16
C GLY A 193 -5.35 -31.38 17.15
N ALA A 194 -4.84 -30.16 16.96
CA ALA A 194 -3.94 -29.50 17.90
C ALA A 194 -4.64 -29.17 19.23
N GLY A 195 -5.93 -28.82 19.20
CA GLY A 195 -6.73 -28.61 20.41
C GLY A 195 -7.12 -29.87 21.19
N ALA A 196 -7.14 -31.04 20.53
CA ALA A 196 -7.57 -32.31 21.15
C ALA A 196 -6.45 -33.11 21.84
N SER A 197 -5.18 -32.74 21.66
CA SER A 197 -4.03 -33.53 22.16
C SER A 197 -3.54 -33.16 23.59
N THR A 198 -4.33 -32.41 24.38
CA THR A 198 -3.91 -31.99 25.74
C THR A 198 -4.69 -32.62 26.91
N VAL A 199 -5.50 -33.66 26.68
CA VAL A 199 -6.16 -34.37 27.79
C VAL A 199 -5.88 -35.86 27.70
N THR A 200 -4.92 -36.32 28.49
CA THR A 200 -4.94 -37.59 29.23
C THR A 200 -3.68 -37.69 30.10
N ASP A 201 -3.72 -37.10 31.29
CA ASP A 201 -2.94 -37.61 32.42
C ASP A 201 -3.93 -38.25 33.41
N PRO A 202 -3.80 -39.55 33.75
CA PRO A 202 -4.67 -40.17 34.73
C PRO A 202 -4.28 -39.71 36.14
N VAL A 203 -5.23 -39.02 36.78
CA VAL A 203 -5.21 -38.65 38.20
C VAL A 203 -4.96 -39.88 39.06
N THR A 204 -3.79 -39.95 39.70
CA THR A 204 -3.50 -40.89 40.78
C THR A 204 -4.08 -40.30 42.07
N GLY A 205 -5.18 -40.89 42.55
CA GLY A 205 -5.79 -40.54 43.83
C GLY A 205 -4.94 -41.01 45.01
N CYS A 206 -4.58 -40.08 45.89
CA CYS A 206 -4.00 -40.38 47.19
C CYS A 206 -5.01 -39.92 48.26
N THR A 207 -5.74 -40.87 48.83
CA THR A 207 -6.66 -40.64 49.95
C THR A 207 -5.85 -40.51 51.24
N ALA A 208 -5.87 -39.31 51.83
CA ALA A 208 -5.49 -39.09 53.22
C ALA A 208 -6.72 -38.63 54.00
N THR A 209 -7.20 -39.47 54.90
CA THR A 209 -8.04 -39.04 56.03
C THR A 209 -7.67 -39.91 57.22
N GLY A 210 -6.95 -39.32 58.17
CA GLY A 210 -6.88 -39.84 59.53
C GLY A 210 -7.92 -39.13 60.41
N LYS A 211 -8.49 -39.86 61.36
CA LYS A 211 -8.55 -39.47 62.79
C LYS A 211 -9.27 -40.52 63.65
N PHE A 212 -8.62 -40.76 64.80
CA PHE A 212 -8.95 -41.52 66.03
C PHE A 212 -8.87 -43.04 66.00
#